data_AF-A0A920EJD3-F1
#
_entry.id   AF-A0A920EJD3-F1
#
_cell.length_a   1.000
_cell.length_b   1.000
_cell.length_c   1.000
_cell.angle_alpha   90.00
_cell.angle_beta   90.00
_cell.angle_gamma   90.00
#
_symmetry.space_group_name_H-M   'P 1'
#
loop_
_entity.id
_entity.type
_entity.pdbx_description
1 polymer ?
#
loop_
_entity_poly.entity_id
_entity_poly.type
_entity_poly.pdbx_seq_one_letter_code
_entity_poly.pdbx_strand_id
1 'polypeptide(L)' 'MYVKKRLGVIGAEIDGLDLEKNDDAMYAQIDSLLMEHQVLF' A
#
# COMPACT_ATOMS: atom_id res chain seq x y z
N MET A 1 9.14 -0.59 2.49
CA MET A 1 7.95 -0.21 1.72
C MET A 1 8.03 1.26 1.34
N TYR A 2 8.00 1.60 0.05
CA TYR A 2 7.95 2.99 -0.42
C TYR A 2 6.60 3.25 -1.08
N VAL A 3 5.88 4.29 -0.65
CA VAL A 3 4.53 4.60 -1.13
C VAL A 3 4.58 5.82 -2.03
N LYS A 4 4.21 5.65 -3.30
CA LYS A 4 4.13 6.73 -4.28
C LYS A 4 2.68 7.08 -4.56
N LYS A 5 2.25 8.26 -4.10
CA LYS A 5 0.89 8.77 -4.37
C LYS A 5 0.78 9.16 -5.85
N ARG A 6 -0.21 8.61 -6.57
CA ARG A 6 -0.49 9.01 -7.95
C ARG A 6 -1.48 10.18 -7.95
N LEU A 7 -0.97 11.40 -8.15
CA LEU A 7 -1.80 12.61 -8.24
C LEU A 7 -2.78 12.47 -9.43
N GLY A 8 -4.08 12.48 -9.12
CA GLY A 8 -5.17 12.37 -10.12
C GLY A 8 -6.05 11.11 -9.99
N VAL A 9 -5.62 10.12 -9.20
CA VAL A 9 -6.39 8.93 -8.85
C VAL A 9 -6.31 8.76 -7.34
N ILE A 10 -7.38 8.32 -6.67
CA ILE A 10 -7.35 8.03 -5.22
C ILE A 10 -6.65 6.69 -5.00
N GLY A 11 -5.39 6.60 -5.41
CA GLY A 11 -4.60 5.38 -5.32
C GLY A 11 -3.12 5.64 -5.10
N ALA A 12 -2.46 4.63 -4.53
CA ALA A 12 -1.03 4.67 -4.22
C ALA A 12 -0.34 3.40 -4.72
N GLU A 13 0.89 3.56 -5.19
CA GLU A 13 1.74 2.47 -5.67
C GLU A 13 2.74 2.11 -4.58
N ILE A 14 2.87 0.81 -4.28
CA ILE A 14 3.73 0.29 -3.21
C ILE A 14 4.90 -0.48 -3.82
N ASP A 15 6.06 0.17 -3.82
CA ASP A 15 7.30 -0.45 -4.28
C ASP A 15 7.96 -1.29 -3.18
N GLY A 16 8.51 -2.44 -3.59
CA GLY A 16 9.32 -3.31 -2.73
C GLY A 16 8.51 -4.09 -1.70
N LEU A 17 7.24 -4.37 -1.98
CA LEU A 17 6.39 -5.24 -1.18
C LEU A 17 6.39 -6.65 -1.78
N ASP A 18 6.76 -7.65 -0.99
CA ASP A 18 6.67 -9.06 -1.34
C ASP A 18 5.50 -9.68 -0.55
N LEU A 19 4.34 -9.82 -1.20
CA LEU A 19 3.12 -10.32 -0.56
C LEU A 19 3.27 -11.71 0.06
N GLU A 20 4.19 -12.53 -0.45
CA GLU A 20 4.42 -13.89 0.03
C GLU A 20 5.31 -13.94 1.27
N LYS A 21 6.03 -12.86 1.58
CA LYS A 21 6.96 -12.78 2.73
C LYS A 21 6.49 -11.84 3.84
N ASN A 22 5.25 -11.40 3.80
CA ASN A 22 4.71 -10.42 4.73
C ASN A 22 4.30 -11.03 6.07
N ASP A 23 4.49 -10.24 7.13
CA ASP A 23 4.02 -10.50 8.48
C ASP A 23 2.76 -9.67 8.80
N ASP A 24 2.14 -9.96 9.95
CA ASP A 24 0.91 -9.28 10.39
C ASP A 24 1.09 -7.75 10.51
N ALA A 25 2.30 -7.29 10.82
CA ALA A 25 2.60 -5.86 10.93
C ALA A 25 2.58 -5.18 9.55
N MET A 26 3.06 -5.85 8.51
CA MET A 26 2.96 -5.36 7.14
C MET A 26 1.52 -5.31 6.65
N TYR A 27 0.70 -6.32 6.98
CA TYR A 27 -0.73 -6.30 6.63
C TYR A 27 -1.48 -5.15 7.29
N ALA A 28 -1.19 -4.82 8.55
CA ALA A 28 -1.76 -3.65 9.21
C ALA A 28 -1.39 -2.32 8.50
N GLN A 29 -0.18 -2.23 7.94
CA GLN A 29 0.23 -1.05 7.16
C GLN A 29 -0.52 -0.96 5.83
N ILE A 30 -0.69 -2.08 5.12
CA ILE A 30 -1.46 -2.14 3.86
C ILE A 30 -2.92 -1.75 4.11
N ASP A 31 -3.53 -2.24 5.19
CA ASP A 31 -4.91 -1.90 5.57
C ASP A 31 -5.07 -0.41 5.85
N SER A 32 -4.14 0.19 6.61
CA SER A 32 -4.13 1.63 6.84
C SER A 32 -4.01 2.43 5.53
N LEU A 33 -3.24 1.94 4.56
CA LEU A 33 -3.08 2.59 3.26
C LEU A 33 -4.33 2.44 2.39
N LEU A 34 -5.06 1.33 2.48
CA LEU A 34 -6.37 1.16 1.81
C LEU A 34 -7.46 2.08 2.39
N MET A 35 -7.37 2.40 3.69
CA MET A 35 -8.27 3.38 4.30
C MET A 35 -7.99 4.82 3.82
N GLU A 36 -6.72 5.13 3.54
CA GLU A 36 -6.30 6.44 2.99
C GLU A 36 -6.48 6.52 1.47
N HIS A 37 -6.36 5.40 0.77
CA HIS A 37 -6.34 5.29 -0.68
C HIS A 37 -7.31 4.20 -1.15
N GLN A 38 -8.27 4.55 -2.02
CA GLN A 38 -9.29 3.60 -2.49
C GLN A 38 -8.71 2.38 -3.24
N VAL A 39 -7.51 2.52 -3.82
CA VAL A 39 -6.82 1.45 -4.56
C VAL A 39 -5.31 1.50 -4.27
N LEU A 40 -4.71 0.32 -4.05
CA LEU A 40 -3.26 0.14 -4.00
C LEU A 40 -2.79 -0.60 -5.27
N PHE A 41 -1.64 -0.20 -5.79
CA PHE A 41 -0.96 -0.80 -6.93
C PHE A 41 0.35 -1.45 -6.51
#